data_AF-A0A855KA48-F1
#
_entry.id   AF-A0A855KA48-F1
#
_cell.length_a   1.000
_cell.length_b   1.000
_cell.length_c   1.000
_cell.angle_alpha   90.00
_cell.angle_beta   90.00
_cell.angle_gamma   90.00
#
_symmetry.space_group_name_H-M   'P 1'
#
loop_
_entity.id
_entity.type
_entity.pdbx_description
1 polymer ?
#
loop_
_entity_poly.entity_id
_entity_poly.type
_entity_poly.pdbx_seq_one_letter_code
_entity_poly.pdbx_strand_id
1 'polypeptide(L)'
;MTVDPYEIEDTSDWLGCPTELETCRHYLRLLENEVQELNLHLRKAREDIFGLVQMYDEAITQRDEAMSNLRERAAQLAIDRKELYDLEISARGHKREADRLRGILEGLTPRPKTII
;
A
#
# COMPACT_ATOMS: atom_id res chain seq x y z
N MET A 1 74.08 39.94 27.69
CA MET A 1 72.69 40.44 27.74
C MET A 1 72.00 39.64 28.83
N THR A 2 71.56 40.28 29.90
CA THR A 2 70.85 39.65 31.03
C THR A 2 69.38 39.55 30.67
N VAL A 3 68.86 38.32 30.49
CA VAL A 3 67.44 38.06 30.21
C VAL A 3 66.65 38.29 31.51
N ASP A 4 65.52 39.00 31.43
CA ASP A 4 64.65 39.28 32.58
C ASP A 4 64.05 37.95 33.11
N PRO A 5 64.15 37.63 34.42
CA PRO A 5 63.58 36.41 34.99
C PRO A 5 62.07 36.23 34.79
N TYR A 6 61.35 37.27 34.37
CA TYR A 6 59.91 37.26 34.12
C TYR A 6 59.52 37.30 32.63
N GLU A 7 60.48 37.35 31.71
CA GLU A 7 60.18 37.17 30.27
C GLU A 7 59.84 35.70 29.99
N ILE A 8 58.61 35.44 29.57
CA ILE A 8 58.20 34.13 29.06
C ILE A 8 58.76 34.01 27.64
N GLU A 9 59.55 32.97 27.39
CA GLU A 9 60.07 32.65 26.07
C GLU A 9 58.91 32.46 25.08
N ASP A 10 58.97 33.13 23.93
CA ASP A 10 57.95 32.99 22.88
C ASP A 10 58.10 31.62 22.21
N THR A 11 57.33 30.65 22.70
CA THR A 11 57.36 29.27 22.20
C THR A 11 56.35 29.02 21.08
N SER A 12 55.84 30.06 20.40
CA SER A 12 54.86 29.92 19.31
C SER A 12 55.32 28.93 18.22
N ASP A 13 56.63 28.90 17.97
CA ASP A 13 57.25 28.04 16.95
C ASP A 13 57.51 26.62 17.45
N TRP A 14 57.50 26.37 18.77
CA TRP A 14 57.78 25.05 19.36
C TRP A 14 56.60 24.08 19.17
N LEU A 15 55.38 24.59 19.24
CA LEU A 15 54.18 23.75 19.14
C LEU A 15 53.75 23.45 17.69
N GLY A 16 54.43 24.03 16.69
CA GLY A 16 54.11 23.81 15.28
C GLY A 16 52.66 24.17 14.95
N CYS A 17 52.17 25.27 15.52
CA CYS A 17 50.81 25.73 15.28
C CYS A 17 50.61 25.96 13.78
N PRO A 18 49.57 25.38 13.16
CA PRO A 18 49.33 25.54 11.74
C PRO A 18 49.18 27.02 11.43
N THR A 19 49.86 27.46 10.38
CA THR A 19 49.72 28.83 9.89
C THR A 19 48.28 29.09 9.49
N GLU A 20 47.87 30.37 9.45
CA GLU A 20 46.54 30.75 8.98
C GLU A 20 46.28 30.21 7.55
N LEU A 21 47.31 30.22 6.69
CA LEU A 21 47.22 29.69 5.33
C LEU A 21 46.98 28.17 5.32
N GLU A 22 47.65 27.42 6.19
CA GLU A 22 47.45 25.97 6.32
C GLU A 22 46.06 25.65 6.86
N THR A 23 45.59 26.41 7.83
CA THR A 23 44.24 26.30 8.39
C THR A 23 43.19 26.56 7.30
N CYS A 24 43.35 27.64 6.54
CA CYS A 24 42.46 27.96 5.42
C CYS A 24 42.47 26.88 4.33
N ARG A 25 43.63 26.34 3.96
CA ARG A 25 43.73 25.23 2.99
C ARG A 25 43.05 23.96 3.49
N HIS A 26 43.22 23.63 4.76
CA HIS A 26 42.56 22.48 5.36
C HIS A 26 41.03 22.66 5.34
N TYR A 27 40.55 23.85 5.73
CA TYR A 27 39.13 24.16 5.73
C TYR A 27 38.51 24.10 4.33
N LEU A 28 39.22 24.61 3.30
CA LEU A 28 38.78 24.48 1.91
C LEU A 28 38.61 23.02 1.50
N ARG A 29 39.58 22.15 1.82
CA ARG A 29 39.48 20.70 1.53
C ARG A 29 38.32 20.04 2.25
N LEU A 30 38.09 20.41 3.51
CA LEU A 30 36.95 19.90 4.29
C LEU A 30 35.63 20.26 3.61
N LEU A 31 35.47 21.54 3.22
CA LEU A 31 34.26 22.01 2.53
C LEU A 31 34.09 21.35 1.16
N GLU A 32 35.17 21.18 0.39
CA GLU A 32 35.13 20.48 -0.89
C GLU A 32 34.61 19.03 -0.73
N ASN A 33 35.09 18.31 0.28
CA ASN A 33 34.64 16.96 0.59
C ASN A 33 33.16 16.95 1.03
N GLU A 34 32.77 17.84 1.94
CA GLU A 34 31.38 17.93 2.42
C GLU A 34 30.41 18.22 1.27
N VAL A 35 30.77 19.13 0.36
CA VAL A 35 29.96 19.42 -0.83
C VAL A 35 29.86 18.21 -1.75
N GLN A 36 30.92 17.42 -1.90
CA GLN A 36 30.88 16.18 -2.69
C GLN A 36 29.95 15.14 -2.05
N GLU A 37 30.04 14.94 -0.73
CA GLU A 37 29.17 14.01 0.01
C GLU A 37 27.70 14.42 -0.04
N LEU A 38 27.40 15.71 0.16
CA LEU A 38 26.03 16.23 0.04
C LEU A 38 25.47 16.04 -1.37
N ASN A 39 26.29 16.22 -2.41
CA ASN A 39 25.87 15.94 -3.78
C ASN A 39 25.55 14.46 -4.00
N LEU A 40 26.32 13.55 -3.40
CA LEU A 40 26.04 12.11 -3.46
C LEU A 40 24.72 11.78 -2.77
N HIS A 41 24.51 12.28 -1.56
CA HIS A 41 23.25 12.10 -0.82
C HIS A 41 22.05 12.68 -1.58
N LEU A 42 22.19 13.85 -2.19
CA LEU A 42 21.13 14.47 -2.99
C LEU A 42 20.76 13.63 -4.21
N ARG A 43 21.75 13.06 -4.91
CA ARG A 43 21.48 12.17 -6.06
C ARG A 43 20.73 10.91 -5.61
N LYS A 44 21.22 10.26 -4.55
CA LYS A 44 20.56 9.08 -3.99
C LYS A 44 19.13 9.38 -3.54
N ALA A 45 18.91 10.47 -2.80
CA ALA A 45 17.59 10.86 -2.37
C ALA A 45 16.64 11.15 -3.54
N ARG A 46 17.14 11.72 -4.64
CA ARG A 46 16.34 11.91 -5.87
C ARG A 46 15.97 10.59 -6.54
N GLU A 47 16.90 9.65 -6.62
CA GLU A 47 16.65 8.31 -7.15
C GLU A 47 15.62 7.56 -6.30
N ASP A 48 15.77 7.61 -4.97
CA ASP A 48 14.83 6.99 -4.02
C ASP A 48 13.42 7.59 -4.14
N ILE A 49 13.30 8.93 -4.18
CA ILE A 49 12.01 9.61 -4.35
C ILE A 49 11.37 9.23 -5.70
N PHE A 50 12.16 9.20 -6.77
CA PHE A 50 11.65 8.80 -8.08
C PHE A 50 11.14 7.36 -8.09
N GLY A 51 11.89 6.44 -7.48
CA GLY A 51 11.45 5.04 -7.31
C GLY A 51 10.15 4.94 -6.50
N LEU A 52 10.03 5.71 -5.41
CA LEU A 52 8.80 5.75 -4.61
C LEU A 52 7.59 6.28 -5.39
N VAL A 53 7.78 7.30 -6.22
CA VAL A 53 6.72 7.83 -7.09
C VAL A 53 6.27 6.78 -8.10
N GLN A 54 7.20 6.08 -8.75
CA GLN A 54 6.86 5.00 -9.69
C GLN A 54 6.08 3.87 -9.00
N MET A 55 6.54 3.42 -7.83
CA MET A 55 5.84 2.39 -7.05
C MET A 55 4.44 2.85 -6.61
N TYR A 56 4.29 4.13 -6.29
CA TYR A 56 3.00 4.68 -5.91
C TYR A 56 2.02 4.72 -7.09
N ASP A 57 2.50 5.09 -8.28
CA ASP A 57 1.69 5.08 -9.50
C ASP A 57 1.24 3.65 -9.84
N GLU A 58 2.13 2.65 -9.73
CA GLU A 58 1.79 1.23 -9.89
C GLU A 58 0.78 0.73 -8.85
N ALA A 59 0.91 1.17 -7.60
CA ALA A 59 -0.04 0.81 -6.55
C ALA A 59 -1.43 1.42 -6.79
N ILE A 60 -1.49 2.64 -7.34
CA ILE A 60 -2.75 3.29 -7.74
C ILE A 60 -3.45 2.49 -8.83
N THR A 61 -2.72 2.10 -9.88
CA THR A 61 -3.33 1.36 -11.00
C THR A 61 -3.88 0.01 -10.53
N GLN A 62 -3.10 -0.74 -9.75
CA GLN A 62 -3.53 -2.02 -9.17
C GLN A 62 -4.76 -1.87 -8.27
N ARG A 63 -4.78 -0.83 -7.42
CA ARG A 63 -5.95 -0.52 -6.57
C ARG A 63 -7.18 -0.25 -7.42
N ASP A 64 -7.06 0.55 -8.46
CA ASP A 64 -8.19 0.96 -9.30
C ASP A 64 -8.74 -0.23 -10.11
N GLU A 65 -7.87 -1.11 -10.61
CA GLU A 65 -8.26 -2.38 -11.22
C GLU A 65 -8.98 -3.30 -10.23
N ALA A 66 -8.44 -3.47 -9.03
CA ALA A 66 -9.05 -4.29 -7.99
C ALA A 66 -10.43 -3.74 -7.59
N MET A 67 -10.56 -2.43 -7.45
CA MET A 67 -11.83 -1.75 -7.15
C MET A 67 -12.85 -1.90 -8.27
N SER A 68 -12.42 -1.82 -9.53
CA SER A 68 -13.29 -2.07 -10.70
C SER A 68 -13.83 -3.50 -10.68
N ASN A 69 -12.94 -4.48 -10.51
CA ASN A 69 -13.29 -5.90 -10.44
C ASN A 69 -14.25 -6.19 -9.28
N LEU A 70 -14.03 -5.56 -8.12
CA LEU A 70 -14.89 -5.72 -6.96
C LEU A 70 -16.29 -5.15 -7.20
N ARG A 71 -16.40 -4.00 -7.87
CA ARG A 71 -17.69 -3.40 -8.25
C ARG A 71 -18.45 -4.28 -9.24
N GLU A 72 -17.77 -4.80 -10.25
CA GLU A 72 -18.37 -5.70 -11.24
C GLU A 72 -18.90 -6.97 -10.58
N ARG A 73 -18.08 -7.63 -9.74
CA ARG A 73 -18.50 -8.83 -9.01
C ARG A 73 -19.64 -8.56 -8.04
N ALA A 74 -19.64 -7.41 -7.37
CA ALA A 74 -20.74 -7.02 -6.48
C ALA A 74 -22.04 -6.80 -7.25
N ALA A 75 -21.99 -6.20 -8.44
CA ALA A 75 -23.13 -6.03 -9.32
C ALA A 75 -23.66 -7.40 -9.81
N GLN A 76 -22.78 -8.29 -10.27
CA GLN A 76 -23.17 -9.63 -10.70
C GLN A 76 -23.83 -10.41 -9.56
N LEU A 77 -23.25 -10.37 -8.36
CA LEU A 77 -23.82 -11.04 -7.19
C LEU A 77 -25.22 -10.50 -6.82
N ALA A 78 -25.48 -9.22 -7.04
CA ALA A 78 -26.80 -8.64 -6.82
C ALA A 78 -27.83 -9.16 -7.84
N ILE A 79 -27.44 -9.31 -9.10
CA ILE A 79 -28.26 -9.92 -10.17
C ILE A 79 -28.55 -11.37 -9.82
N ASP A 80 -27.52 -12.17 -9.53
CA ASP A 80 -27.67 -13.59 -9.21
C ASP A 80 -28.60 -13.80 -8.00
N ARG A 81 -28.49 -12.95 -6.97
CA ARG A 81 -29.39 -12.98 -5.81
C ARG A 81 -30.84 -12.73 -6.20
N LYS A 82 -31.10 -11.77 -7.08
CA LYS A 82 -32.45 -11.49 -7.56
C LYS A 82 -33.00 -12.69 -8.33
N GLU A 83 -32.21 -13.27 -9.24
CA GLU A 83 -32.62 -14.45 -10.01
C GLU A 83 -32.93 -15.64 -9.11
N LEU A 84 -32.12 -15.85 -8.06
CA LEU A 84 -32.39 -16.90 -7.06
C LEU A 84 -33.71 -16.66 -6.32
N TYR A 85 -34.01 -15.42 -5.92
CA TYR A 85 -35.30 -15.10 -5.29
C TYR A 85 -36.47 -15.34 -6.22
N ASP A 86 -36.37 -14.92 -7.49
CA ASP A 86 -37.43 -15.11 -8.48
C ASP A 86 -37.66 -16.60 -8.75
N LEU A 87 -36.58 -17.39 -8.86
CA LEU A 87 -36.64 -18.84 -9.01
C LEU A 87 -37.26 -19.53 -7.79
N GLU A 88 -36.92 -19.08 -6.58
CA GLU A 88 -37.51 -19.61 -5.34
C GLU A 88 -39.02 -19.35 -5.27
N ILE A 89 -39.46 -18.14 -5.64
CA ILE A 89 -40.88 -17.80 -5.70
C ILE A 89 -41.61 -18.69 -6.71
N SER A 90 -41.03 -18.86 -7.91
CA SER A 90 -41.58 -19.73 -8.94
C SER A 90 -41.69 -21.18 -8.48
N ALA A 91 -40.62 -21.73 -7.89
CA ALA A 91 -40.59 -23.09 -7.36
C ALA A 91 -41.65 -23.31 -6.27
N ARG A 92 -41.83 -22.34 -5.37
CA ARG A 92 -42.90 -22.37 -4.35
C ARG A 92 -44.29 -22.34 -5.01
N GLY A 93 -44.48 -21.55 -6.07
CA GLY A 93 -45.71 -21.50 -6.86
C GLY A 93 -46.04 -22.86 -7.50
N HIS A 94 -45.08 -23.44 -8.22
CA HIS A 94 -45.24 -24.76 -8.84
C HIS A 94 -45.53 -25.86 -7.82
N LYS A 95 -44.88 -25.83 -6.64
CA LYS A 95 -45.16 -26.80 -5.57
C LYS A 95 -46.61 -26.72 -5.09
N ARG A 96 -47.13 -25.51 -4.85
CA ARG A 96 -48.53 -25.30 -4.44
C ARG A 96 -49.52 -25.82 -5.48
N GLU A 97 -49.24 -25.58 -6.76
CA GLU A 97 -50.11 -26.07 -7.84
C GLU A 97 -50.07 -27.60 -7.93
N ALA A 98 -48.88 -28.21 -7.82
CA ALA A 98 -48.76 -29.66 -7.78
C ALA A 98 -49.52 -30.28 -6.58
N ASP A 99 -49.46 -29.65 -5.40
CA ASP A 99 -50.21 -30.08 -4.22
C ASP A 99 -51.73 -29.95 -4.43
N ARG A 100 -52.18 -28.86 -5.06
CA ARG A 100 -53.60 -28.67 -5.43
C ARG A 100 -54.08 -29.75 -6.39
N LEU A 101 -53.34 -30.01 -7.47
CA LEU A 101 -53.69 -31.01 -8.47
C LEU A 101 -53.73 -32.42 -7.86
N ARG A 102 -52.79 -32.75 -6.96
CA ARG A 102 -52.82 -34.00 -6.18
C ARG A 102 -54.11 -34.15 -5.38
N GLY A 103 -54.51 -33.13 -4.64
CA GLY A 103 -55.76 -33.16 -3.86
C GLY A 103 -57.02 -33.35 -4.71
N ILE A 104 -57.08 -32.73 -5.90
CA ILE A 104 -58.18 -32.94 -6.85
C ILE A 104 -58.20 -34.40 -7.33
N LEU A 105 -57.04 -34.95 -7.68
CA LEU A 105 -56.92 -36.31 -8.20
C LEU A 105 -57.28 -37.37 -7.16
N GLU A 106 -56.90 -37.16 -5.91
CA GLU A 106 -57.32 -37.98 -4.75
C GLU A 106 -58.84 -37.93 -4.52
N GLY A 107 -59.49 -36.79 -4.76
CA GLY A 107 -60.94 -36.66 -4.67
C GLY A 107 -61.70 -37.37 -5.80
N LEU A 108 -61.09 -37.51 -6.98
CA LEU A 108 -61.67 -38.17 -8.15
C LEU A 108 -61.41 -39.67 -8.20
N THR A 109 -60.43 -40.18 -7.44
CA THR A 109 -60.12 -41.60 -7.38
C THR A 109 -61.05 -42.29 -6.37
N PRO A 110 -61.95 -43.19 -6.80
CA PRO A 110 -62.83 -43.88 -5.88
C PRO A 110 -62.01 -44.77 -4.94
N ARG A 111 -62.16 -44.55 -3.63
CA ARG A 111 -61.58 -45.45 -2.62
C ARG A 111 -62.23 -46.83 -2.80
N PRO A 112 -61.46 -47.92 -2.96
CA PRO A 112 -62.05 -49.25 -3.03
C PRO A 112 -62.79 -49.51 -1.72
N LYS A 113 -64.11 -49.71 -1.79
CA LYS A 113 -64.89 -50.17 -0.64
C LYS A 113 -64.42 -51.58 -0.32
N THR A 114 -63.66 -51.73 0.76
CA THR A 114 -63.44 -53.04 1.37
C THR A 114 -64.78 -53.48 1.94
N ILE A 115 -65.43 -54.43 1.27
CA ILE A 115 -66.60 -55.12 1.79
C ILE A 115 -66.05 -56.20 2.74
N ILE A 116 -66.37 -56.06 4.03
CA ILE A 116 -66.15 -57.08 5.07
C ILE A 116 -67.37 -57.99 5.10
#